data_AF-A0A520HPJ5-F1
#
_entry.id   AF-A0A520HPJ5-F1
#
_cell.length_a   1.000
_cell.length_b   1.000
_cell.length_c   1.000
_cell.angle_alpha   90.00
_cell.angle_beta   90.00
_cell.angle_gamma   90.00
#
_symmetry.space_group_name_H-M   'P 1'
#
loop_
_entity.id
_entity.type
_entity.pdbx_description
1 polymer ?
#
loop_
_entity_poly.entity_id
_entity_poly.type
_entity_poly.pdbx_seq_one_letter_code
_entity_poly.pdbx_strand_id
1 'polypeptide(L)'
;MNDGVEDRVAKVREQVLSRANLARLISQNNLYASRRGIDSADKLLAMLRRDIAVDLVGANEGNVSQQGKNSTIAFTLSFSSPDPAAALRVTNQLTSMFVSENDRLRSQQARGAALFLVRRADELRDRLVALEVKRRSIEARYNGALPDQLALSQQSTSALRAEISRLDAETQGIAQQNGLLVVRQQQSTPPLPSSARTELAQAEARYDRLRATYSDSHPDVQAARAALLLARQAADREPAPPDIGAPIRAEVSAGNSRIAGLASRRAQLVSAIGHADRLIAMAPQAGYELNNIEREYDNLKQQYQTIREKQLDAQVAVNLQAEGKGES
;
A
#
# COMPACT_ATOMS: atom_id res chain seq x y z
N MET A 1 38.38 -14.50 14.69
CA MET A 1 37.61 -14.60 15.94
C MET A 1 37.94 -15.93 16.58
N ASN A 2 39.12 -16.02 17.23
CA ASN A 2 39.48 -17.13 18.12
C ASN A 2 39.43 -16.71 19.61
N ASP A 3 39.20 -15.41 19.87
CA ASP A 3 39.08 -14.82 21.19
C ASP A 3 38.01 -15.49 22.07
N GLY A 4 37.00 -16.12 21.46
CA GLY A 4 35.87 -16.71 22.19
C GLY A 4 36.23 -17.90 23.10
N VAL A 5 37.24 -18.70 22.77
CA VAL A 5 37.66 -19.85 23.61
C VAL A 5 38.55 -19.37 24.75
N GLU A 6 39.50 -18.51 24.46
CA GLU A 6 40.46 -17.94 25.42
C GLU A 6 39.72 -17.07 26.45
N ASP A 7 38.82 -16.19 26.00
CA ASP A 7 37.93 -15.41 26.87
C ASP A 7 37.05 -16.29 27.74
N ARG A 8 36.58 -17.43 27.21
CA ARG A 8 35.75 -18.36 27.99
C ARG A 8 36.58 -19.06 29.06
N VAL A 9 37.77 -19.55 28.74
CA VAL A 9 38.67 -20.17 29.73
C VAL A 9 39.06 -19.15 30.80
N ALA A 10 39.34 -17.90 30.43
CA ALA A 10 39.61 -16.83 31.37
C ALA A 10 38.42 -16.56 32.32
N LYS A 11 37.19 -16.49 31.80
CA LYS A 11 35.97 -16.31 32.60
C LYS A 11 35.69 -17.51 33.52
N VAL A 12 35.85 -18.74 33.02
CA VAL A 12 35.73 -19.97 33.83
C VAL A 12 36.78 -19.93 34.95
N ARG A 13 38.03 -19.60 34.62
CA ARG A 13 39.12 -19.47 35.59
C ARG A 13 38.80 -18.45 36.67
N GLU A 14 38.30 -17.27 36.32
CA GLU A 14 37.92 -16.23 37.28
C GLU A 14 36.83 -16.72 38.26
N GLN A 15 35.81 -17.40 37.74
CA GLN A 15 34.73 -17.95 38.55
C GLN A 15 35.19 -19.09 39.44
N VAL A 16 35.96 -20.06 38.90
CA VAL A 16 36.47 -21.21 39.65
C VAL A 16 37.49 -20.79 40.71
N LEU A 17 38.37 -19.83 40.41
CA LEU A 17 39.38 -19.28 41.34
C LEU A 17 38.85 -18.11 42.19
N SER A 18 37.53 -17.94 42.25
CA SER A 18 36.89 -16.95 43.11
C SER A 18 37.19 -17.22 44.59
N ARG A 19 37.17 -16.16 45.41
CA ARG A 19 37.48 -16.23 46.85
C ARG A 19 36.64 -17.30 47.57
N ALA A 20 35.35 -17.38 47.25
CA ALA A 20 34.43 -18.32 47.87
C ALA A 20 34.75 -19.79 47.49
N ASN A 21 35.11 -20.05 46.24
CA ASN A 21 35.46 -21.39 45.77
C ASN A 21 36.79 -21.87 46.35
N LEU A 22 37.81 -21.01 46.36
CA LEU A 22 39.10 -21.31 46.95
C LEU A 22 39.02 -21.52 48.47
N ALA A 23 38.23 -20.71 49.18
CA ALA A 23 38.00 -20.90 50.61
C ALA A 23 37.34 -22.26 50.92
N ARG A 24 36.35 -22.64 50.11
CA ARG A 24 35.72 -23.98 50.21
C ARG A 24 36.74 -25.08 49.96
N LEU A 25 37.57 -24.95 48.92
CA LEU A 25 38.61 -25.93 48.57
C LEU A 25 39.63 -26.12 49.69
N ILE A 26 40.08 -25.03 50.34
CA ILE A 26 40.99 -25.07 51.49
C ILE A 26 40.34 -25.81 52.66
N SER A 27 39.09 -25.49 52.98
CA SER A 27 38.38 -26.08 54.12
C SER A 27 38.10 -27.58 53.94
N GLN A 28 37.64 -28.00 52.75
CA GLN A 28 37.23 -29.37 52.45
C GLN A 28 38.40 -30.34 52.36
N ASN A 29 39.52 -29.89 51.78
CA ASN A 29 40.72 -30.72 51.62
C ASN A 29 41.71 -30.57 52.78
N ASN A 30 41.33 -29.82 53.82
CA ASN A 30 42.18 -29.48 54.95
C ASN A 30 43.57 -28.93 54.54
N LEU A 31 43.61 -28.10 53.50
CA LEU A 31 44.87 -27.57 52.96
C LEU A 31 45.51 -26.60 53.96
N TYR A 32 46.86 -26.56 53.94
CA TYR A 32 47.69 -25.68 54.75
C TYR A 32 47.42 -25.78 56.27
N ALA A 33 47.10 -26.97 56.77
CA ALA A 33 46.77 -27.19 58.19
C ALA A 33 47.83 -26.62 59.15
N SER A 34 49.12 -26.78 58.85
CA SER A 34 50.24 -26.29 59.68
C SER A 34 50.40 -24.76 59.70
N ARG A 35 49.72 -24.05 58.79
CA ARG A 35 49.75 -22.57 58.68
C ARG A 35 48.43 -21.93 59.10
N ARG A 36 47.41 -22.75 59.38
CA ARG A 36 46.08 -22.29 59.78
C ARG A 36 46.17 -21.73 61.19
N GLY A 37 45.99 -20.41 61.33
CA GLY A 37 46.16 -19.67 62.60
C GLY A 37 47.46 -18.85 62.69
N ILE A 38 48.41 -19.07 61.77
CA ILE A 38 49.63 -18.27 61.63
C ILE A 38 49.46 -17.25 60.50
N ASP A 39 49.00 -17.73 59.35
CA ASP A 39 48.77 -16.91 58.16
C ASP A 39 47.30 -16.45 58.10
N SER A 40 47.05 -15.23 57.61
CA SER A 40 45.70 -14.71 57.41
C SER A 40 44.97 -15.49 56.31
N ALA A 41 43.64 -15.52 56.36
CA ALA A 41 42.82 -16.20 55.36
C ALA A 41 43.13 -15.74 53.93
N ASP A 42 43.33 -14.43 53.73
CA ASP A 42 43.66 -13.88 52.41
C ASP A 42 45.06 -14.27 51.94
N LYS A 43 46.01 -14.44 52.86
CA LYS A 43 47.36 -14.95 52.54
C LYS A 43 47.31 -16.43 52.11
N LEU A 44 46.53 -17.26 52.80
CA LEU A 44 46.30 -18.66 52.41
C LEU A 44 45.64 -18.78 51.03
N LEU A 45 44.69 -17.90 50.73
CA LEU A 45 44.04 -17.84 49.42
C LEU A 45 45.01 -17.38 48.31
N ALA A 46 45.89 -16.42 48.59
CA ALA A 46 46.92 -15.99 47.64
C ALA A 46 47.94 -17.09 47.35
N MET A 47 48.33 -17.86 48.37
CA MET A 47 49.16 -19.05 48.20
C MET A 47 48.49 -20.09 47.32
N LEU A 48 47.23 -20.44 47.60
CA LEU A 48 46.48 -21.38 46.77
C LEU A 48 46.34 -20.93 45.32
N ARG A 49 46.13 -19.63 45.06
CA ARG A 49 46.11 -19.11 43.68
C ARG A 49 47.43 -19.24 42.96
N ARG A 50 48.55 -19.08 43.68
CA ARG A 50 49.89 -19.23 43.11
C ARG A 50 50.23 -20.69 42.83
N ASP A 51 49.69 -21.60 43.65
CA ASP A 51 49.93 -23.04 43.55
C ASP A 51 49.08 -23.69 42.45
N ILE A 52 48.10 -22.98 41.86
CA ILE A 52 47.29 -23.41 40.71
C ILE A 52 47.77 -22.72 39.44
N ALA A 53 48.19 -23.49 38.44
CA ALA A 53 48.53 -22.99 37.11
C ALA A 53 47.53 -23.50 36.04
N VAL A 54 47.17 -22.60 35.13
CA VAL A 54 46.27 -22.86 33.99
C VAL A 54 46.95 -22.34 32.74
N ASP A 55 47.51 -23.25 31.96
CA ASP A 55 48.29 -22.94 30.76
C ASP A 55 47.48 -23.31 29.52
N LEU A 56 47.32 -22.36 28.60
CA LEU A 56 46.61 -22.58 27.34
C LEU A 56 47.55 -23.28 26.35
N VAL A 57 47.10 -24.36 25.74
CA VAL A 57 47.87 -25.12 24.74
C VAL A 57 47.34 -24.80 23.34
N GLY A 58 48.19 -24.16 22.55
CA GLY A 58 47.94 -23.86 21.14
C GLY A 58 48.25 -25.04 20.22
N ALA A 59 47.63 -25.07 19.04
CA ALA A 59 47.73 -26.13 18.04
C ALA A 59 49.13 -26.35 17.38
N ASN A 60 50.24 -25.85 17.92
CA ASN A 60 51.53 -25.86 17.23
C ASN A 60 52.67 -26.34 18.14
N GLU A 61 52.70 -27.64 18.43
CA GLU A 61 53.92 -28.36 18.79
C GLU A 61 54.32 -29.27 17.61
N GLY A 62 54.76 -28.65 16.51
CA GLY A 62 55.25 -29.38 15.33
C GLY A 62 55.32 -28.54 14.05
N ASN A 63 56.44 -27.83 13.86
CA ASN A 63 56.94 -27.26 12.59
C ASN A 63 56.31 -25.95 12.03
N VAL A 64 57.11 -24.89 12.21
CA VAL A 64 57.45 -23.75 11.33
C VAL A 64 56.41 -23.17 10.34
N SER A 65 56.09 -21.90 10.59
CA SER A 65 55.78 -20.82 9.63
C SER A 65 54.64 -21.03 8.62
N GLN A 66 53.45 -20.58 8.99
CA GLN A 66 52.70 -19.66 8.15
C GLN A 66 51.71 -18.86 9.00
N GLN A 67 51.60 -17.58 8.66
CA GLN A 67 50.86 -16.55 9.34
C GLN A 67 49.35 -16.86 9.31
N GLY A 68 48.90 -17.69 10.26
CA GLY A 68 47.54 -18.23 10.28
C GLY A 68 47.12 -18.67 11.68
N LYS A 69 46.62 -17.70 12.45
CA LYS A 69 45.69 -17.86 13.59
C LYS A 69 45.98 -19.03 14.55
N ASN A 70 46.67 -18.71 15.64
CA ASN A 70 46.75 -19.56 16.84
C ASN A 70 45.34 -19.94 17.30
N SER A 71 45.01 -21.24 17.25
CA SER A 71 43.79 -21.78 17.83
C SER A 71 44.15 -22.53 19.09
N THR A 72 43.70 -22.02 20.23
CA THR A 72 43.80 -22.73 21.51
C THR A 72 42.87 -23.94 21.45
N ILE A 73 43.43 -25.15 21.53
CA ILE A 73 42.68 -26.41 21.42
C ILE A 73 42.40 -27.00 22.80
N ALA A 74 43.33 -26.82 23.74
CA ALA A 74 43.26 -27.39 25.08
C ALA A 74 43.88 -26.44 26.12
N PHE A 75 43.72 -26.78 27.38
CA PHE A 75 44.43 -26.13 28.48
C PHE A 75 44.90 -27.20 29.48
N THR A 76 46.02 -26.92 30.14
CA THR A 76 46.58 -27.76 31.19
C THR A 76 46.27 -27.10 32.53
N LEU A 77 45.59 -27.83 33.41
CA LEU A 77 45.35 -27.44 34.79
C LEU A 77 46.31 -28.22 35.68
N SER A 78 47.11 -27.52 36.48
CA SER A 78 48.03 -28.13 37.44
C SER A 78 47.92 -27.51 38.82
N PHE A 79 48.14 -28.32 39.84
CA PHE A 79 48.16 -27.90 41.24
C PHE A 79 49.40 -28.46 41.94
N SER A 80 50.17 -27.59 42.59
CA SER A 80 51.40 -27.95 43.29
C SER A 80 51.14 -28.10 44.80
N SER A 81 51.52 -29.24 45.37
CA SER A 81 51.42 -29.48 46.81
C SER A 81 52.54 -30.38 47.32
N PRO A 82 53.05 -30.18 48.55
CA PRO A 82 53.98 -31.10 49.19
C PRO A 82 53.39 -32.48 49.53
N ASP A 83 52.06 -32.59 49.66
CA ASP A 83 51.36 -33.85 49.91
C ASP A 83 50.81 -34.43 48.58
N PRO A 84 51.34 -35.57 48.10
CA PRO A 84 50.87 -36.21 46.87
C PRO A 84 49.37 -36.55 46.88
N ALA A 85 48.83 -36.92 48.05
CA ALA A 85 47.41 -37.27 48.19
C ALA A 85 46.50 -36.05 48.16
N ALA A 86 46.95 -34.91 48.71
CA ALA A 86 46.26 -33.63 48.55
C ALA A 86 46.35 -33.12 47.11
N ALA A 87 47.51 -33.25 46.45
CA ALA A 87 47.70 -32.83 45.06
C ALA A 87 46.70 -33.50 44.11
N LEU A 88 46.56 -34.83 44.20
CA LEU A 88 45.62 -35.60 43.37
C LEU A 88 44.16 -35.19 43.61
N ARG A 89 43.74 -35.12 44.89
CA ARG A 89 42.35 -34.78 45.25
C ARG A 89 41.95 -33.38 44.81
N VAL A 90 42.80 -32.40 45.07
CA VAL A 90 42.55 -31.00 44.71
C VAL A 90 42.53 -30.83 43.20
N THR A 91 43.45 -31.48 42.47
CA THR A 91 43.46 -31.42 40.99
C THR A 91 42.18 -32.01 40.40
N ASN A 92 41.74 -33.20 40.84
CA ASN A 92 40.49 -33.80 40.38
C ASN A 92 39.28 -32.92 40.70
N GLN A 93 39.23 -32.35 41.90
CA GLN A 93 38.13 -31.47 42.30
C GLN A 93 38.11 -30.17 41.47
N LEU A 94 39.27 -29.55 41.23
CA LEU A 94 39.38 -28.39 40.35
C LEU A 94 38.95 -28.75 38.93
N THR A 95 39.36 -29.89 38.38
CA THR A 95 38.92 -30.37 37.06
C THR A 95 37.39 -30.44 36.99
N SER A 96 36.73 -31.06 37.98
CA SER A 96 35.26 -31.11 38.03
C SER A 96 34.62 -29.72 38.14
N MET A 97 35.19 -28.81 38.93
CA MET A 97 34.71 -27.42 39.03
C MET A 97 34.83 -26.68 37.68
N PHE A 98 35.95 -26.85 36.97
CA PHE A 98 36.17 -26.24 35.65
C PHE A 98 35.19 -26.77 34.60
N VAL A 99 34.96 -28.08 34.54
CA VAL A 99 34.00 -28.68 33.62
C VAL A 99 32.58 -28.19 33.91
N SER A 100 32.14 -28.24 35.17
CA SER A 100 30.80 -27.80 35.58
C SER A 100 30.56 -26.31 35.27
N GLU A 101 31.53 -25.44 35.57
CA GLU A 101 31.40 -24.01 35.29
C GLU A 101 31.44 -23.71 33.78
N ASN A 102 32.27 -24.42 33.01
CA ASN A 102 32.26 -24.33 31.55
C ASN A 102 30.90 -24.74 30.97
N ASP A 103 30.31 -25.84 31.43
CA ASP A 103 28.99 -26.31 30.99
C ASP A 103 27.86 -25.36 31.40
N ARG A 104 27.97 -24.75 32.58
CA ARG A 104 27.05 -23.71 33.05
C ARG A 104 27.12 -22.48 32.15
N LEU A 105 28.32 -21.94 31.90
CA LEU A 105 28.52 -20.78 31.03
C LEU A 105 28.07 -21.06 29.59
N ARG A 106 28.42 -22.22 29.03
CA ARG A 106 27.99 -22.61 27.68
C ARG A 106 26.47 -22.68 27.57
N SER A 107 25.80 -23.27 28.56
CA SER A 107 24.33 -23.35 28.59
C SER A 107 23.68 -21.97 28.73
N GLN A 108 24.23 -21.08 29.56
CA GLN A 108 23.74 -19.71 29.69
C GLN A 108 23.89 -18.92 28.38
N GLN A 109 25.05 -19.05 27.71
CA GLN A 109 25.29 -18.42 26.41
C GLN A 109 24.34 -18.95 25.34
N ALA A 110 24.15 -20.26 25.25
CA ALA A 110 23.23 -20.88 24.29
C ALA A 110 21.78 -20.41 24.50
N ARG A 111 21.31 -20.38 25.76
CA ARG A 111 19.99 -19.84 26.11
C ARG A 111 19.87 -18.35 25.75
N GLY A 112 20.90 -17.56 26.03
CA GLY A 112 20.94 -16.13 25.68
C GLY A 112 20.85 -15.90 24.17
N ALA A 113 21.58 -16.68 23.37
CA ALA A 113 21.52 -16.63 21.92
C ALA A 113 20.14 -17.04 21.38
N ALA A 114 19.54 -18.12 21.91
CA ALA A 114 18.19 -18.53 21.54
C ALA A 114 17.16 -17.44 21.86
N LEU A 115 17.22 -16.82 23.05
CA LEU A 115 16.34 -15.71 23.42
C LEU A 115 16.53 -14.47 22.53
N PHE A 116 17.76 -14.19 22.11
CA PHE A 116 18.02 -13.12 21.14
C PHE A 116 17.33 -13.40 19.81
N LEU A 117 17.42 -14.63 19.29
CA LEU A 117 16.77 -15.04 18.05
C LEU A 117 15.24 -14.97 18.14
N VAL A 118 14.65 -15.37 19.29
CA VAL A 118 13.21 -15.22 19.55
C VAL A 118 12.80 -13.75 19.43
N ARG A 119 13.45 -12.85 20.17
CA ARG A 119 13.13 -11.41 20.13
C ARG A 119 13.28 -10.83 18.73
N ARG A 120 14.32 -11.24 18.01
CA ARG A 120 14.55 -10.77 16.63
C ARG A 120 13.48 -11.29 15.68
N ALA A 121 13.04 -12.54 15.82
CA ALA A 121 11.95 -13.10 15.03
C ALA A 121 10.63 -12.35 15.28
N ASP A 122 10.30 -12.07 16.53
CA ASP A 122 9.09 -11.30 16.90
C ASP A 122 9.15 -9.88 16.34
N GLU A 123 10.29 -9.18 16.46
CA GLU A 123 10.47 -7.85 15.89
C GLU A 123 10.27 -7.83 14.37
N LEU A 124 10.83 -8.82 13.66
CA LEU A 124 10.68 -8.96 12.20
C LEU A 124 9.22 -9.27 11.83
N ARG A 125 8.53 -10.13 12.60
CA ARG A 125 7.10 -10.42 12.42
C ARG A 125 6.26 -9.16 12.56
N ASP A 126 6.48 -8.37 13.61
CA ASP A 126 5.68 -7.16 13.86
C ASP A 126 5.91 -6.12 12.76
N ARG A 127 7.14 -6.00 12.24
CA ARG A 127 7.45 -5.19 11.06
C ARG A 127 6.78 -5.71 9.78
N LEU A 128 6.70 -7.02 9.57
CA LEU A 128 5.96 -7.62 8.44
C LEU A 128 4.48 -7.24 8.49
N VAL A 129 3.85 -7.36 9.66
CA VAL A 129 2.44 -6.95 9.87
C VAL A 129 2.27 -5.45 9.57
N ALA A 130 3.20 -4.61 10.03
CA ALA A 130 3.15 -3.17 9.75
C ALA A 130 3.26 -2.87 8.24
N LEU A 131 4.11 -3.59 7.50
CA LEU A 131 4.22 -3.46 6.05
C LEU A 131 2.95 -3.93 5.33
N GLU A 132 2.29 -4.99 5.78
CA GLU A 132 1.00 -5.43 5.22
C GLU A 132 -0.08 -4.36 5.41
N VAL A 133 -0.17 -3.76 6.60
CA VAL A 133 -1.11 -2.66 6.86
C VAL A 133 -0.80 -1.47 5.96
N LYS A 134 0.48 -1.13 5.81
CA LYS A 134 0.92 -0.04 4.92
C LYS A 134 0.58 -0.35 3.46
N ARG A 135 0.80 -1.57 2.98
CA ARG A 135 0.40 -2.03 1.63
C ARG A 135 -1.09 -1.82 1.41
N ARG A 136 -1.94 -2.29 2.33
CA ARG A 136 -3.40 -2.13 2.24
C ARG A 136 -3.82 -0.66 2.23
N SER A 137 -3.13 0.19 3.00
CA SER A 137 -3.41 1.64 3.00
C SER A 137 -3.11 2.30 1.65
N ILE A 138 -2.08 1.82 0.95
CA ILE A 138 -1.70 2.29 -0.38
C ILE A 138 -2.70 1.77 -1.42
N GLU A 139 -3.06 0.49 -1.36
CA GLU A 139 -4.11 -0.09 -2.21
C GLU A 139 -5.45 0.66 -2.05
N ALA A 140 -5.83 1.00 -0.82
CA ALA A 140 -7.04 1.77 -0.54
C ALA A 140 -6.96 3.21 -1.06
N ARG A 141 -5.80 3.87 -0.90
CA ARG A 141 -5.58 5.24 -1.38
C ARG A 141 -5.63 5.33 -2.91
N TYR A 142 -5.06 4.35 -3.60
CA TYR A 142 -4.98 4.30 -5.06
C TYR A 142 -6.03 3.36 -5.67
N ASN A 143 -7.16 3.15 -4.98
CA ASN A 143 -8.24 2.35 -5.51
C ASN A 143 -8.74 2.94 -6.85
N GLY A 144 -8.81 2.11 -7.89
CA GLY A 144 -9.10 2.51 -9.27
C GLY A 144 -7.87 2.87 -10.11
N ALA A 145 -6.70 3.03 -9.49
CA ALA A 145 -5.42 3.37 -10.13
C ALA A 145 -4.36 2.24 -10.03
N LEU A 146 -4.75 1.07 -9.54
CA LEU A 146 -3.88 -0.10 -9.44
C LEU A 146 -3.54 -0.67 -10.84
N PRO A 147 -2.39 -1.34 -11.03
CA PRO A 147 -1.98 -1.88 -12.33
C PRO A 147 -3.04 -2.77 -13.01
N ASP A 148 -3.66 -3.69 -12.27
CA ASP A 148 -4.69 -4.58 -12.81
C ASP A 148 -5.97 -3.83 -13.22
N GLN A 149 -6.29 -2.77 -12.48
CA GLN A 149 -7.47 -1.92 -12.73
C GLN A 149 -7.19 -0.92 -13.86
N LEU A 150 -5.93 -0.57 -14.09
CA LEU A 150 -5.50 0.36 -15.14
C LEU A 150 -5.86 -0.16 -16.53
N ALA A 151 -5.57 -1.43 -16.81
CA ALA A 151 -5.88 -2.05 -18.09
C ALA A 151 -7.39 -2.01 -18.38
N LEU A 152 -8.20 -2.34 -17.37
CA LEU A 152 -9.67 -2.29 -17.48
C LEU A 152 -10.16 -0.85 -17.69
N SER A 153 -9.60 0.12 -16.96
CA SER A 153 -9.92 1.54 -17.07
C SER A 153 -9.59 2.13 -18.45
N GLN A 154 -8.46 1.72 -19.05
CA GLN A 154 -8.09 2.12 -20.40
C GLN A 154 -9.05 1.56 -21.46
N GLN A 155 -9.47 0.30 -21.31
CA GLN A 155 -10.45 -0.32 -22.18
C GLN A 155 -11.81 0.38 -22.09
N SER A 156 -12.29 0.64 -20.86
CA SER A 156 -13.57 1.35 -20.67
C SER A 156 -13.50 2.76 -21.23
N THR A 157 -12.40 3.49 -21.00
CA THR A 157 -12.20 4.85 -21.52
C THR A 157 -12.21 4.88 -23.05
N SER A 158 -11.60 3.88 -23.70
CA SER A 158 -11.63 3.74 -25.15
C SER A 158 -13.06 3.52 -25.68
N ALA A 159 -13.85 2.68 -25.01
CA ALA A 159 -15.25 2.48 -25.36
C ALA A 159 -16.11 3.75 -25.17
N LEU A 160 -15.89 4.49 -24.07
CA LEU A 160 -16.56 5.76 -23.82
C LEU A 160 -16.22 6.82 -24.88
N ARG A 161 -14.95 6.88 -25.32
CA ARG A 161 -14.52 7.77 -26.42
C ARG A 161 -15.19 7.41 -27.74
N ALA A 162 -15.32 6.13 -28.07
CA ALA A 162 -16.03 5.69 -29.26
C ALA A 162 -17.52 6.06 -29.21
N GLU A 163 -18.18 5.91 -28.06
CA GLU A 163 -19.58 6.34 -27.88
C GLU A 163 -19.71 7.86 -28.04
N ILE A 164 -18.79 8.66 -27.50
CA ILE A 164 -18.78 10.13 -27.73
C ILE A 164 -18.69 10.44 -29.23
N SER A 165 -17.77 9.80 -29.96
CA SER A 165 -17.66 10.00 -31.42
C SER A 165 -18.94 9.65 -32.16
N ARG A 166 -19.65 8.61 -31.73
CA ARG A 166 -20.96 8.24 -32.29
C ARG A 166 -22.03 9.30 -32.00
N LEU A 167 -22.13 9.78 -30.76
CA LEU A 167 -23.07 10.83 -30.37
C LEU A 167 -22.79 12.15 -31.10
N ASP A 168 -21.51 12.47 -31.32
CA ASP A 168 -21.07 13.66 -32.07
C ASP A 168 -21.49 13.56 -33.54
N ALA A 169 -21.31 12.39 -34.17
CA ALA A 169 -21.77 12.16 -35.54
C ALA A 169 -23.30 12.22 -35.67
N GLU A 170 -24.04 11.65 -34.72
CA GLU A 170 -25.51 11.73 -34.69
C GLU A 170 -26.00 13.17 -34.52
N THR A 171 -25.38 13.92 -33.60
CA THR A 171 -25.68 15.34 -33.37
C THR A 171 -25.46 16.17 -34.64
N GLN A 172 -24.33 15.96 -35.33
CA GLN A 172 -24.04 16.62 -36.60
C GLN A 172 -25.06 16.28 -37.68
N GLY A 173 -25.48 15.01 -37.78
CA GLY A 173 -26.51 14.57 -38.72
C GLY A 173 -27.85 15.28 -38.50
N ILE A 174 -28.32 15.36 -37.25
CA ILE A 174 -29.56 16.06 -36.90
C ILE A 174 -29.42 17.57 -37.17
N ALA A 175 -28.29 18.17 -36.82
CA ALA A 175 -28.05 19.60 -37.04
C ALA A 175 -28.07 19.96 -38.54
N GLN A 176 -27.48 19.12 -39.40
CA GLN A 176 -27.54 19.29 -40.85
C GLN A 176 -28.97 19.17 -41.38
N GLN A 177 -29.72 18.17 -40.92
CA GLN A 177 -31.12 17.99 -41.30
C GLN A 177 -31.99 19.18 -40.90
N ASN A 178 -31.85 19.67 -39.67
CA ASN A 178 -32.53 20.89 -39.19
C ASN A 178 -32.18 22.11 -40.05
N GLY A 179 -30.91 22.28 -40.43
CA GLY A 179 -30.47 23.36 -41.32
C GLY A 179 -31.17 23.33 -42.68
N LEU A 180 -31.29 22.15 -43.30
CA LEU A 180 -31.99 21.96 -44.57
C LEU A 180 -33.49 22.26 -44.45
N LEU A 181 -34.13 21.83 -43.35
CA LEU A 181 -35.54 22.10 -43.07
C LEU A 181 -35.82 23.60 -42.92
N VAL A 182 -34.93 24.34 -42.24
CA VAL A 182 -35.04 25.80 -42.10
C VAL A 182 -34.90 26.51 -43.46
N VAL A 183 -33.96 26.09 -44.30
CA VAL A 183 -33.82 26.63 -45.68
C VAL A 183 -35.09 26.36 -46.49
N ARG A 184 -35.65 25.15 -46.41
CA ARG A 184 -36.91 24.79 -47.08
C ARG A 184 -38.09 25.64 -46.59
N GLN A 185 -38.14 25.95 -45.30
CA GLN A 185 -39.16 26.84 -44.73
C GLN A 185 -39.05 28.26 -45.31
N GLN A 186 -37.83 28.78 -45.48
CA GLN A 186 -37.60 30.12 -46.06
C GLN A 186 -37.93 30.19 -47.56
N GLN A 187 -37.76 29.08 -48.28
CA GLN A 187 -38.13 28.97 -49.70
C GLN A 187 -39.63 28.73 -49.94
N SER A 188 -40.38 28.42 -48.89
CA SER A 188 -41.84 28.25 -48.98
C SER A 188 -42.48 29.63 -49.20
N THR A 189 -43.05 29.86 -50.39
CA THR A 189 -43.77 31.09 -50.70
C THR A 189 -44.97 31.25 -49.75
N PRO A 190 -45.20 32.46 -49.19
CA PRO A 190 -46.40 32.71 -48.40
C PRO A 190 -47.63 32.43 -49.27
N PRO A 191 -48.69 31.82 -48.70
CA PRO A 191 -49.91 31.57 -49.45
C PRO A 191 -50.43 32.88 -50.03
N LEU A 192 -50.78 32.88 -51.33
CA LEU A 192 -51.40 34.04 -51.97
C LEU A 192 -52.64 34.45 -51.15
N PRO A 193 -52.88 35.76 -50.94
CA PRO A 193 -54.09 36.20 -50.27
C PRO A 193 -55.30 35.64 -51.01
N SER A 194 -56.20 34.99 -50.27
CA SER A 194 -57.42 34.42 -50.85
C SER A 194 -58.31 35.51 -51.43
N SER A 195 -59.12 35.17 -52.44
CA SER A 195 -60.02 36.14 -53.08
C SER A 195 -60.99 36.76 -52.07
N ALA A 196 -61.54 35.97 -51.14
CA ALA A 196 -62.47 36.48 -50.11
C ALA A 196 -61.79 37.42 -49.10
N ARG A 197 -60.53 37.15 -48.70
CA ARG A 197 -59.76 38.09 -47.86
C ARG A 197 -59.37 39.37 -48.59
N THR A 198 -59.12 39.26 -49.90
CA THR A 198 -58.84 40.42 -50.76
C THR A 198 -60.08 41.28 -50.93
N GLU A 199 -61.26 40.67 -51.12
CA GLU A 199 -62.56 41.34 -51.19
C GLU A 199 -62.93 42.01 -49.86
N LEU A 200 -62.64 41.38 -48.71
CA LEU A 200 -62.82 42.00 -47.40
C LEU A 200 -61.96 43.27 -47.26
N ALA A 201 -60.67 43.20 -47.59
CA ALA A 201 -59.79 44.36 -47.53
C ALA A 201 -60.26 45.52 -48.44
N GLN A 202 -60.78 45.20 -49.63
CA GLN A 202 -61.38 46.17 -50.54
C GLN A 202 -62.68 46.78 -49.98
N ALA A 203 -63.54 45.95 -49.36
CA ALA A 203 -64.79 46.40 -48.74
C ALA A 203 -64.54 47.29 -47.51
N GLU A 204 -63.53 46.97 -46.69
CA GLU A 204 -63.07 47.80 -45.57
C GLU A 204 -62.58 49.17 -46.07
N ALA A 205 -61.66 49.19 -47.03
CA ALA A 205 -61.15 50.45 -47.60
C ALA A 205 -62.26 51.31 -48.23
N ARG A 206 -63.25 50.68 -48.86
CA ARG A 206 -64.42 51.38 -49.43
C ARG A 206 -65.33 51.96 -48.34
N TYR A 207 -65.60 51.22 -47.28
CA TYR A 207 -66.40 51.69 -46.14
C TYR A 207 -65.71 52.85 -45.42
N ASP A 208 -64.41 52.76 -45.15
CA ASP A 208 -63.63 53.81 -44.48
C ASP A 208 -63.59 55.11 -45.29
N ARG A 209 -63.40 55.00 -46.62
CA ARG A 209 -63.42 56.15 -47.52
C ARG A 209 -64.78 56.86 -47.55
N LEU A 210 -65.87 56.10 -47.55
CA LEU A 210 -67.22 56.65 -47.57
C LEU A 210 -67.58 57.29 -46.22
N ARG A 211 -67.18 56.68 -45.10
CA ARG A 211 -67.41 57.21 -43.76
C ARG A 211 -66.60 58.46 -43.44
N ALA A 212 -65.47 58.67 -44.12
CA ALA A 212 -64.69 59.91 -44.02
C ALA A 212 -65.37 61.11 -44.69
N THR A 213 -66.25 60.87 -45.67
CA THR A 213 -66.90 61.93 -46.47
C THR A 213 -68.38 62.11 -46.15
N TYR A 214 -69.06 61.03 -45.74
CA TYR A 214 -70.50 60.98 -45.54
C TYR A 214 -70.86 60.56 -44.11
N SER A 215 -72.01 61.04 -43.60
CA SER A 215 -72.53 60.63 -42.30
C SER A 215 -72.96 59.16 -42.28
N ASP A 216 -72.95 58.53 -41.10
CA ASP A 216 -73.35 57.12 -40.91
C ASP A 216 -74.79 56.78 -41.41
N SER A 217 -75.66 57.79 -41.60
CA SER A 217 -77.01 57.66 -42.16
C SER A 217 -77.10 57.76 -43.70
N HIS A 218 -76.00 58.01 -44.40
CA HIS A 218 -76.00 58.16 -45.87
C HIS A 218 -76.23 56.81 -46.57
N PRO A 219 -77.07 56.72 -47.62
CA PRO A 219 -77.40 55.45 -48.29
C PRO A 219 -76.17 54.68 -48.80
N ASP A 220 -75.16 55.38 -49.32
CA ASP A 220 -73.91 54.75 -49.77
C ASP A 220 -73.07 54.15 -48.64
N VAL A 221 -73.10 54.75 -47.44
CA VAL A 221 -72.41 54.23 -46.25
C VAL A 221 -73.14 52.98 -45.74
N GLN A 222 -74.47 52.97 -45.77
CA GLN A 222 -75.26 51.79 -45.41
C GLN A 222 -75.04 50.63 -46.38
N ALA A 223 -74.98 50.91 -47.69
CA ALA A 223 -74.67 49.92 -48.71
C ALA A 223 -73.25 49.36 -48.55
N ALA A 224 -72.26 50.22 -48.29
CA ALA A 224 -70.89 49.78 -48.02
C ALA A 224 -70.76 48.96 -46.73
N ARG A 225 -71.54 49.30 -45.69
CA ARG A 225 -71.62 48.52 -44.45
C ARG A 225 -72.19 47.13 -44.67
N ALA A 226 -73.24 47.00 -45.48
CA ALA A 226 -73.83 45.72 -45.84
C ALA A 226 -72.84 44.86 -46.66
N ALA A 227 -72.12 45.48 -47.61
CA ALA A 227 -71.07 44.80 -48.38
C ALA A 227 -69.90 44.34 -47.51
N LEU A 228 -69.46 45.16 -46.55
CA LEU A 228 -68.45 44.80 -45.56
C LEU A 228 -68.89 43.61 -44.69
N LEU A 229 -70.14 43.61 -44.24
CA LEU A 229 -70.70 42.51 -43.44
C LEU A 229 -70.71 41.19 -44.23
N LEU A 230 -71.11 41.24 -45.50
CA LEU A 230 -71.11 40.09 -46.41
C LEU A 230 -69.69 39.58 -46.69
N ALA A 231 -68.75 40.49 -47.00
CA ALA A 231 -67.35 40.14 -47.23
C ALA A 231 -66.70 39.54 -45.97
N ARG A 232 -67.08 40.02 -44.77
CA ARG A 232 -66.62 39.48 -43.49
C ARG A 232 -67.17 38.09 -43.23
N GLN A 233 -68.46 37.86 -43.48
CA GLN A 233 -69.05 36.51 -43.40
C GLN A 233 -68.45 35.53 -44.42
N ALA A 234 -68.06 36.01 -45.60
CA ALA A 234 -67.37 35.20 -46.61
C ALA A 234 -65.94 34.84 -46.17
N ALA A 235 -65.19 35.81 -45.62
CA ALA A 235 -63.86 35.59 -45.08
C ALA A 235 -63.86 34.70 -43.82
N ASP A 236 -64.86 34.82 -42.94
CA ASP A 236 -65.01 34.00 -41.72
C ASP A 236 -65.40 32.55 -42.05
N ARG A 237 -66.08 32.32 -43.18
CA ARG A 237 -66.38 30.96 -43.69
C ARG A 237 -65.18 30.31 -44.38
N GLU A 238 -64.17 31.10 -44.73
CA GLU A 238 -62.97 30.60 -45.39
C GLU A 238 -62.01 30.02 -44.33
N PRO A 239 -61.65 28.73 -44.41
CA PRO A 239 -60.69 28.16 -43.48
C PRO A 239 -59.37 28.93 -43.57
N ALA A 240 -58.75 29.20 -42.42
CA ALA A 240 -57.45 29.85 -42.40
C ALA A 240 -56.47 29.07 -43.30
N PRO A 241 -55.62 29.76 -44.08
CA PRO A 241 -54.68 29.08 -44.95
C PRO A 241 -53.81 28.14 -44.11
N PRO A 242 -53.54 26.91 -44.58
CA PRO A 242 -52.71 25.95 -43.85
C PRO A 242 -51.36 26.59 -43.52
N ASP A 243 -50.94 26.53 -42.25
CA ASP A 243 -49.59 26.93 -41.88
C ASP A 243 -48.61 25.84 -42.32
N ILE A 244 -48.14 25.95 -43.55
CA ILE A 244 -47.17 25.03 -44.17
C ILE A 244 -45.87 24.96 -43.35
N GLY A 245 -45.55 26.00 -42.57
CA GLY A 245 -44.37 26.06 -41.72
C GLY A 245 -44.54 25.39 -40.35
N ALA A 246 -45.76 25.19 -39.85
CA ALA A 246 -46.01 24.55 -38.56
C ALA A 246 -45.38 23.15 -38.42
N PRO A 247 -45.55 22.20 -39.37
CA PRO A 247 -44.92 20.88 -39.26
C PRO A 247 -43.39 20.95 -39.31
N ILE A 248 -42.82 21.84 -40.13
CA ILE A 248 -41.36 22.03 -40.22
C ILE A 248 -40.80 22.55 -38.89
N ARG A 249 -41.47 23.54 -38.26
CA ARG A 249 -41.06 24.07 -36.95
C ARG A 249 -41.15 23.01 -35.86
N ALA A 250 -42.17 22.16 -35.88
CA ALA A 250 -42.29 21.06 -34.94
C ALA A 250 -41.15 20.03 -35.10
N GLU A 251 -40.79 19.70 -36.34
CA GLU A 251 -39.69 18.77 -36.64
C GLU A 251 -38.33 19.34 -36.20
N VAL A 252 -38.04 20.61 -36.50
CA VAL A 252 -36.82 21.30 -36.04
C VAL A 252 -36.76 21.37 -34.51
N SER A 253 -37.87 21.67 -33.85
CA SER A 253 -37.95 21.69 -32.37
C SER A 253 -37.68 20.30 -31.76
N ALA A 254 -38.23 19.24 -32.35
CA ALA A 254 -37.95 17.86 -31.94
C ALA A 254 -36.48 17.49 -32.14
N GLY A 255 -35.89 17.88 -33.28
CA GLY A 255 -34.46 17.71 -33.56
C GLY A 255 -33.58 18.44 -32.53
N ASN A 256 -33.89 19.69 -32.22
CA ASN A 256 -33.18 20.48 -31.21
C ASN A 256 -33.27 19.84 -29.81
N SER A 257 -34.43 19.28 -29.46
CA SER A 257 -34.62 18.57 -28.19
C SER A 257 -33.78 17.29 -28.13
N ARG A 258 -33.67 16.54 -29.24
CA ARG A 258 -32.75 15.39 -29.36
C ARG A 258 -31.29 15.82 -29.20
N ILE A 259 -30.85 16.88 -29.89
CA ILE A 259 -29.49 17.42 -29.78
C ILE A 259 -29.18 17.78 -28.32
N ALA A 260 -30.10 18.44 -27.61
CA ALA A 260 -29.92 18.77 -26.20
C ALA A 260 -29.74 17.51 -25.32
N GLY A 261 -30.54 16.46 -25.57
CA GLY A 261 -30.40 15.17 -24.89
C GLY A 261 -29.05 14.48 -25.16
N LEU A 262 -28.61 14.46 -26.42
CA LEU A 262 -27.31 13.92 -26.83
C LEU A 262 -26.15 14.70 -26.19
N ALA A 263 -26.24 16.04 -26.16
CA ALA A 263 -25.25 16.90 -25.54
C ALA A 263 -25.13 16.64 -24.02
N SER A 264 -26.26 16.48 -23.32
CA SER A 264 -26.26 16.11 -21.90
C SER A 264 -25.58 14.76 -21.66
N ARG A 265 -25.89 13.76 -22.49
CA ARG A 265 -25.27 12.43 -22.38
C ARG A 265 -23.78 12.48 -22.67
N ARG A 266 -23.36 13.25 -23.69
CA ARG A 266 -21.95 13.48 -24.01
C ARG A 266 -21.20 14.11 -22.83
N ALA A 267 -21.77 15.12 -22.18
CA ALA A 267 -21.17 15.77 -21.02
C ALA A 267 -20.94 14.79 -19.85
N GLN A 268 -21.88 13.87 -19.62
CA GLN A 268 -21.73 12.79 -18.63
C GLN A 268 -20.57 11.85 -18.97
N LEU A 269 -20.45 11.42 -20.23
CA LEU A 269 -19.36 10.54 -20.67
C LEU A 269 -18.00 11.24 -20.58
N VAL A 270 -17.91 12.52 -20.97
CA VAL A 270 -16.69 13.33 -20.83
C VAL A 270 -16.27 13.45 -19.36
N SER A 271 -17.23 13.66 -18.45
CA SER A 271 -16.95 13.69 -17.01
C SER A 271 -16.42 12.36 -16.50
N ALA A 272 -17.01 11.24 -16.94
CA ALA A 272 -16.55 9.89 -16.58
C ALA A 272 -15.12 9.62 -17.07
N ILE A 273 -14.79 10.02 -18.31
CA ILE A 273 -13.42 9.92 -18.86
C ILE A 273 -12.46 10.78 -18.03
N GLY A 274 -12.83 12.02 -17.70
CA GLY A 274 -11.98 12.89 -16.88
C GLY A 274 -11.74 12.37 -15.45
N HIS A 275 -12.65 11.54 -14.91
CA HIS A 275 -12.38 10.81 -13.67
C HIS A 275 -11.39 9.67 -13.88
N ALA A 276 -11.58 8.85 -14.92
CA ALA A 276 -10.68 7.75 -15.26
C ALA A 276 -9.26 8.23 -15.58
N ASP A 277 -9.10 9.29 -16.37
CA ASP A 277 -7.80 9.87 -16.72
C ASP A 277 -7.02 10.35 -15.48
N ARG A 278 -7.71 10.89 -14.47
CA ARG A 278 -7.08 11.26 -13.18
C ARG A 278 -6.55 10.04 -12.41
N LEU A 279 -7.29 8.93 -12.42
CA LEU A 279 -6.84 7.68 -11.80
C LEU A 279 -5.65 7.10 -12.58
N ILE A 280 -5.71 7.09 -13.91
CA ILE A 280 -4.61 6.66 -14.79
C ILE A 280 -3.34 7.47 -14.50
N ALA A 281 -3.46 8.79 -14.30
CA ALA A 281 -2.33 9.66 -13.99
C ALA A 281 -1.66 9.34 -12.64
N MET A 282 -2.41 8.77 -11.67
CA MET A 282 -1.87 8.36 -10.36
C MET A 282 -1.22 6.97 -10.39
N ALA A 283 -1.49 6.17 -11.43
CA ALA A 283 -1.03 4.78 -11.52
C ALA A 283 0.50 4.59 -11.42
N PRO A 284 1.35 5.44 -12.03
CA PRO A 284 2.81 5.29 -11.89
C PRO A 284 3.29 5.43 -10.45
N GLN A 285 2.73 6.39 -9.70
CA GLN A 285 3.07 6.59 -8.30
C GLN A 285 2.56 5.43 -7.44
N ALA A 286 1.33 4.97 -7.68
CA ALA A 286 0.78 3.80 -7.02
C ALA A 286 1.66 2.55 -7.22
N GLY A 287 2.08 2.30 -8.47
CA GLY A 287 2.96 1.19 -8.82
C GLY A 287 4.33 1.29 -8.14
N TYR A 288 4.94 2.48 -8.11
CA TYR A 288 6.22 2.70 -7.43
C TYR A 288 6.11 2.43 -5.91
N GLU A 289 5.09 2.98 -5.26
CA GLU A 289 4.88 2.81 -3.82
C GLU A 289 4.61 1.34 -3.44
N LEU A 290 3.79 0.64 -4.22
CA LEU A 290 3.51 -0.79 -4.01
C LEU A 290 4.74 -1.66 -4.24
N ASN A 291 5.48 -1.43 -5.33
CA ASN A 291 6.66 -2.22 -5.65
C ASN A 291 7.75 -2.06 -4.57
N ASN A 292 7.92 -0.85 -4.03
CA ASN A 292 8.86 -0.63 -2.93
C ASN A 292 8.46 -1.40 -1.67
N ILE A 293 7.18 -1.37 -1.28
CA ILE A 293 6.70 -2.12 -0.11
C ILE A 293 6.82 -3.62 -0.34
N GLU A 294 6.52 -4.10 -1.55
CA GLU A 294 6.63 -5.51 -1.90
C GLU A 294 8.08 -6.00 -1.79
N ARG A 295 9.03 -5.22 -2.33
CA ARG A 295 10.47 -5.52 -2.19
C ARG A 295 10.95 -5.50 -0.74
N GLU A 296 10.48 -4.54 0.05
CA GLU A 296 10.82 -4.45 1.48
C GLU A 296 10.22 -5.65 2.25
N TYR A 297 8.97 -5.99 1.98
CA TYR A 297 8.26 -7.12 2.55
C TYR A 297 8.97 -8.44 2.23
N ASP A 298 9.34 -8.67 0.97
CA ASP A 298 10.03 -9.89 0.55
C ASP A 298 11.41 -10.04 1.22
N ASN A 299 12.19 -8.96 1.28
CA ASN A 299 13.46 -8.96 2.00
C ASN A 299 13.27 -9.28 3.49
N LEU A 300 12.29 -8.64 4.13
CA LEU A 300 12.02 -8.84 5.54
C LEU A 300 11.50 -10.25 5.83
N LYS A 301 10.69 -10.81 4.93
CA LYS A 301 10.16 -12.16 4.99
C LYS A 301 11.28 -13.19 4.90
N GLN A 302 12.22 -13.00 3.98
CA GLN A 302 13.42 -13.85 3.88
C GLN A 302 14.25 -13.79 5.17
N GLN A 303 14.51 -12.59 5.70
CA GLN A 303 15.23 -12.43 6.97
C GLN A 303 14.50 -13.11 8.13
N TYR A 304 13.17 -12.97 8.20
CA TYR A 304 12.34 -13.62 9.20
C TYR A 304 12.45 -15.14 9.11
N GLN A 305 12.34 -15.72 7.91
CA GLN A 305 12.48 -17.16 7.68
C GLN A 305 13.85 -17.66 8.14
N THR A 306 14.94 -17.00 7.74
CA THR A 306 16.30 -17.37 8.15
C THR A 306 16.49 -17.28 9.67
N ILE A 307 15.97 -16.24 10.32
CA ILE A 307 16.07 -16.10 11.78
C ILE A 307 15.20 -17.14 12.49
N ARG A 308 14.04 -17.46 11.93
CA ARG A 308 13.12 -18.47 12.49
C ARG A 308 13.73 -19.87 12.42
N GLU A 309 14.38 -20.23 11.32
CA GLU A 309 15.13 -21.48 11.20
C GLU A 309 16.23 -21.56 12.25
N LYS A 310 17.09 -20.53 12.35
CA LYS A 310 18.14 -20.45 13.37
C LYS A 310 17.59 -20.50 14.80
N GLN A 311 16.42 -19.90 15.04
CA GLN A 311 15.74 -19.94 16.33
C GLN A 311 15.35 -21.38 16.70
N LEU A 312 14.78 -22.13 15.76
CA LEU A 312 14.39 -23.52 15.96
C LEU A 312 15.63 -24.38 16.24
N ASP A 313 16.69 -24.24 15.45
CA ASP A 313 17.95 -24.95 15.65
C ASP A 313 18.57 -24.65 17.02
N ALA A 314 18.60 -23.38 17.41
CA ALA A 314 19.12 -22.96 18.71
C ALA A 314 18.27 -23.51 19.87
N GLN A 315 16.96 -23.59 19.71
CA GLN A 315 16.06 -24.13 20.73
C GLN A 315 16.23 -25.64 20.90
N VAL A 316 16.37 -26.38 19.80
CA VAL A 316 16.70 -27.81 19.81
C VAL A 316 18.05 -28.04 20.49
N ALA A 317 19.09 -27.26 20.16
CA ALA A 317 20.41 -27.36 20.77
C ALA A 317 20.39 -27.08 22.29
N VAL A 318 19.59 -26.10 22.74
CA VAL A 318 19.42 -25.81 24.16
C VAL A 318 18.73 -26.95 24.90
N ASN A 319 17.72 -27.60 24.28
CA ASN A 319 17.02 -28.73 24.87
C ASN A 319 17.92 -29.97 24.98
N LEU A 320 18.63 -30.32 23.91
CA LEU A 320 19.61 -31.43 23.92
C LEU A 320 20.70 -31.25 24.99
N GLN A 321 21.20 -30.03 25.18
CA GLN A 321 22.15 -29.73 26.26
C GLN A 321 21.55 -29.83 27.66
N ALA A 322 20.24 -29.63 27.80
CA ALA A 322 19.56 -29.82 29.07
C ALA A 322 19.37 -31.31 29.38
N GLU A 323 19.03 -32.12 28.38
CA GLU A 323 18.87 -33.57 28.50
C GLU A 323 20.19 -34.30 28.74
N GLY A 324 21.25 -33.96 28.00
CA GLY A 324 22.58 -34.58 28.22
C GLY A 324 23.20 -34.27 29.59
N LYS A 325 22.73 -33.23 30.29
CA LYS A 325 23.10 -32.96 31.69
C LYS A 325 22.34 -33.84 32.71
N GLY A 326 21.25 -34.48 32.29
CA GLY A 326 20.49 -35.42 33.12
C GLY A 326 21.06 -36.85 33.13
N GLU A 327 21.90 -37.19 32.14
CA GLU A 327 22.49 -38.52 31.97
C GLU A 327 23.95 -38.64 32.49
N SER A 328 24.57 -37.54 32.94
CA SER A 328 25.96 -37.50 33.43
C SER A 328 26.07 -37.28 34.93
#